data_AF-A0A529ZC93-F1
#
_entry.id   AF-A0A529ZC93-F1
#
_cell.length_a   1.000
_cell.length_b   1.000
_cell.length_c   1.000
_cell.angle_alpha   90.00
_cell.angle_beta   90.00
_cell.angle_gamma   90.00
#
_symmetry.space_group_name_H-M   'P 1'
#
loop_
_entity.id
_entity.type
_entity.pdbx_description
1 polymer ?
#
loop_
_entity_poly.entity_id
_entity_poly.type
_entity_poly.pdbx_seq_one_letter_code
_entity_poly.pdbx_strand_id
1 'polypeptide(L)'
;FNYGGRDEIVRTARKLADAVARGDMASDAITAESFAASLDTQGIPDPELVIRTSGELRLSNFLLWQAAYSELVFLPCYWPDFSREH
;
A
#
# COMPACT_ATOMS: atom_id res chain seq x y z
N PHE A 1 7.98 -10.47 -9.57
CA PHE A 1 7.15 -9.49 -8.85
C PHE A 1 7.78 -8.12 -8.98
N ASN A 2 7.01 -7.11 -9.42
CA ASN A 2 7.45 -5.71 -9.45
C ASN A 2 6.31 -4.86 -8.86
N TYR A 3 6.45 -4.50 -7.58
CA TYR A 3 5.47 -3.70 -6.84
C TYR A 3 6.10 -2.36 -6.45
N GLY A 4 5.32 -1.30 -6.53
CA GLY A 4 5.64 0.01 -5.99
C GLY A 4 4.37 0.77 -5.69
N GLY A 5 4.27 1.32 -4.48
CA GLY A 5 3.07 2.01 -3.99
C GLY A 5 2.68 3.21 -4.84
N ARG A 6 3.66 3.97 -5.35
CA ARG A 6 3.38 5.05 -6.32
C ARG A 6 2.73 4.53 -7.60
N ASP A 7 3.22 3.42 -8.14
CA ASP A 7 2.66 2.86 -9.38
C ASP A 7 1.27 2.26 -9.15
N GLU A 8 1.04 1.65 -7.98
CA GLU A 8 -0.29 1.19 -7.55
C GLU A 8 -1.28 2.35 -7.44
N ILE A 9 -0.90 3.45 -6.79
CA ILE A 9 -1.72 4.66 -6.67
C ILE A 9 -2.06 5.22 -8.05
N VAL A 10 -1.09 5.29 -8.97
CA VAL A 10 -1.32 5.77 -10.34
C VAL A 10 -2.28 4.85 -11.11
N ARG A 11 -2.12 3.52 -11.01
CA ARG A 11 -3.05 2.57 -11.63
C ARG A 11 -4.47 2.72 -11.08
N THR A 12 -4.59 2.86 -9.77
CA THR A 12 -5.87 3.03 -9.07
C THR A 12 -6.55 4.33 -9.48
N ALA A 13 -5.82 5.44 -9.51
CA ALA A 13 -6.34 6.73 -9.96
C ALA A 13 -6.83 6.68 -11.41
N ARG A 14 -6.09 6.02 -12.31
CA ARG A 14 -6.51 5.82 -13.72
C ARG A 14 -7.80 5.00 -13.81
N LYS A 15 -7.87 3.87 -13.10
CA LYS A 15 -9.07 3.01 -13.05
C LYS A 15 -10.33 3.78 -12.62
N LEU A 16 -10.20 4.60 -11.58
CA LEU A 16 -11.31 5.42 -11.07
C LEU A 16 -11.67 6.55 -12.05
N ALA A 17 -10.67 7.23 -12.62
CA ALA A 17 -10.91 8.25 -13.64
C ALA A 17 -11.65 7.69 -14.87
N ASP A 18 -11.27 6.49 -15.32
CA ASP A 18 -11.93 5.82 -16.44
C ASP A 18 -13.39 5.44 -16.10
N ALA A 19 -13.67 5.01 -14.85
CA ALA A 19 -15.03 4.73 -14.40
C ALA A 19 -15.90 5.99 -14.38
N VAL A 20 -15.35 7.12 -13.91
CA VAL A 20 -16.02 8.42 -13.98
C VAL A 20 -16.29 8.84 -15.42
N ALA A 21 -15.28 8.71 -16.30
CA ALA A 21 -15.40 9.11 -17.70
C ALA A 21 -16.45 8.28 -18.47
N ARG A 22 -16.66 7.01 -18.09
CA ARG A 22 -17.73 6.16 -18.65
C ARG A 22 -19.12 6.42 -18.06
N GLY A 23 -19.21 7.21 -16.99
CA GLY A 23 -20.45 7.44 -16.25
C GLY A 23 -20.85 6.30 -15.31
N ASP A 24 -19.93 5.36 -15.03
CA ASP A 24 -20.18 4.24 -14.09
C ASP A 24 -20.25 4.75 -12.63
N MET A 25 -19.63 5.89 -12.35
CA MET A 25 -19.69 6.57 -11.05
C MET A 25 -19.52 8.09 -11.20
N ALA A 26 -19.96 8.85 -10.21
CA ALA A 26 -19.68 10.28 -10.11
C ALA A 26 -18.30 10.51 -9.44
N SER A 27 -17.62 11.61 -9.78
CA SER A 27 -16.30 11.91 -9.22
C SER A 27 -16.31 12.16 -7.71
N ASP A 28 -17.41 12.71 -7.18
CA ASP A 28 -17.61 12.96 -5.75
C ASP A 28 -17.92 11.68 -4.95
N ALA A 29 -18.24 10.57 -5.62
CA ALA A 29 -18.32 9.26 -5.01
C ALA A 29 -16.94 8.63 -4.75
N ILE A 30 -15.84 9.25 -5.20
CA ILE A 30 -14.48 8.80 -4.89
C ILE A 30 -14.12 9.21 -3.46
N THR A 31 -14.24 8.27 -2.54
CA THR A 31 -13.79 8.36 -1.15
C THR A 31 -12.51 7.57 -0.90
N ALA A 32 -11.89 7.73 0.27
CA ALA A 32 -10.74 6.92 0.68
C ALA A 32 -11.06 5.42 0.68
N GLU A 33 -12.27 5.04 1.09
CA GLU A 33 -12.75 3.65 1.11
C GLU A 33 -12.90 3.10 -0.32
N SER A 34 -13.49 3.87 -1.24
CA SER A 34 -13.64 3.47 -2.64
C SER A 34 -12.28 3.37 -3.35
N PHE A 35 -11.33 4.23 -2.95
CA PHE A 35 -9.96 4.21 -3.45
C PHE A 35 -9.23 2.97 -2.94
N ALA A 36 -9.31 2.68 -1.64
CA ALA A 36 -8.74 1.48 -1.03
C ALA A 36 -9.31 0.19 -1.64
N ALA A 37 -10.63 0.18 -1.90
CA ALA A 37 -11.31 -0.91 -2.59
C ALA A 37 -10.90 -1.06 -4.08
N SER A 38 -10.11 -0.14 -4.62
CA SER A 38 -9.63 -0.16 -6.00
C SER A 38 -8.13 -0.42 -6.14
N LEU A 39 -7.39 -0.49 -5.03
CA LEU A 39 -5.96 -0.84 -4.97
C LEU A 39 -5.70 -2.29 -5.40
N ASP A 40 -4.45 -2.63 -5.70
CA ASP A 40 -4.06 -4.01 -6.00
C ASP A 40 -4.21 -4.92 -4.76
N THR A 41 -4.14 -4.33 -3.56
CA THR A 41 -4.37 -5.01 -2.27
C THR A 41 -5.84 -5.07 -1.85
N GLN A 42 -6.79 -4.81 -2.75
CA GLN A 42 -8.22 -4.89 -2.43
C GLN A 42 -8.57 -6.20 -1.70
N GLY A 43 -9.29 -6.09 -0.58
CA GLY A 43 -9.70 -7.23 0.24
C GLY A 43 -8.64 -7.73 1.23
N ILE A 44 -7.45 -7.14 1.22
CA ILE A 44 -6.42 -7.33 2.25
C ILE A 44 -6.54 -6.17 3.24
N PRO A 45 -6.68 -6.44 4.56
CA PRO A 45 -6.66 -5.38 5.56
C PRO A 45 -5.34 -4.61 5.53
N ASP A 46 -5.39 -3.33 5.90
CA ASP A 46 -4.18 -2.55 6.11
C ASP A 46 -3.28 -3.24 7.17
N PRO A 47 -1.96 -3.28 6.97
CA PRO A 47 -1.07 -3.88 7.93
C PRO A 47 -1.09 -3.07 9.22
N GLU A 48 -1.25 -3.74 10.37
CA GLU A 48 -1.04 -3.08 11.67
C GLU A 48 0.45 -2.75 11.87
N LEU A 49 1.34 -3.60 11.32
CA LEU A 49 2.78 -3.55 11.51
C LEU A 49 3.51 -3.73 10.18
N VAL A 50 4.49 -2.86 9.90
CA VAL A 50 5.43 -3.01 8.80
C VAL A 50 6.84 -3.16 9.36
N ILE A 51 7.40 -4.37 9.18
CA ILE A 51 8.74 -4.71 9.64
C ILE A 51 9.74 -4.53 8.49
N ARG A 52 10.84 -3.83 8.74
CA ARG A 52 11.97 -3.72 7.82
C ARG A 52 13.29 -4.06 8.50
N THR A 53 13.94 -5.10 7.98
CA THR A 53 15.28 -5.54 8.38
C THR A 53 16.38 -4.68 7.74
N SER A 54 17.64 -4.98 8.06
CA SER A 54 18.89 -4.37 7.59
C SER A 54 19.19 -2.95 8.09
N GLY A 55 18.47 -2.46 9.09
CA GLY A 55 18.70 -1.15 9.73
C GLY A 55 18.28 0.07 8.91
N GLU A 56 17.59 -0.13 7.79
CA GLU A 56 17.25 0.95 6.86
C GLU A 56 15.93 1.63 7.23
N LEU A 57 15.99 2.92 7.60
CA LEU A 57 14.85 3.69 8.08
C LEU A 57 14.05 4.35 6.93
N ARG A 58 13.43 3.53 6.08
CA ARG A 58 12.59 4.00 4.96
C ARG A 58 11.56 2.96 4.56
N LEU A 59 10.47 3.35 3.92
CA LEU A 59 9.52 2.41 3.32
C LEU A 59 9.95 1.92 1.93
N SER A 60 10.81 2.69 1.24
CA SER A 60 11.23 2.39 -0.14
C SER A 60 10.07 2.08 -1.09
N ASN A 61 9.02 2.89 -1.06
CA ASN A 61 7.85 2.75 -1.94
C ASN A 61 7.02 1.48 -1.69
N PHE A 62 7.17 0.82 -0.53
CA PHE A 62 6.36 -0.34 -0.15
C PHE A 62 5.07 0.08 0.57
N LEU A 63 3.92 -0.42 0.12
CA LEU A 63 2.59 -0.24 0.70
C LEU A 63 2.28 1.20 1.14
N LEU A 64 2.51 2.20 0.27
CA LEU A 64 2.45 3.62 0.67
C LEU A 64 1.06 4.05 1.16
N TRP A 65 -0.01 3.50 0.58
CA TRP A 65 -1.37 3.82 1.01
C TRP A 65 -1.73 3.05 2.28
N GLN A 66 -1.50 1.74 2.24
CA GLN A 66 -1.91 0.80 3.28
C GLN A 66 -1.11 1.02 4.57
N ALA A 67 0.15 1.47 4.47
CA ALA A 67 1.01 1.71 5.62
C ALA A 67 0.79 3.06 6.31
N ALA A 68 -0.20 3.85 5.89
CA ALA A 68 -0.41 5.21 6.38
C ALA A 68 -0.60 5.29 7.92
N TYR A 69 -1.16 4.25 8.51
CA TYR A 69 -1.41 4.14 9.95
C TYR A 69 -0.73 2.94 10.61
N SER A 70 0.16 2.25 9.89
CA SER A 70 0.91 1.13 10.45
C SER A 70 1.96 1.59 11.45
N GLU A 71 2.22 0.76 12.45
CA GLU A 71 3.45 0.86 13.21
C GLU A 71 4.63 0.43 12.32
N LEU A 72 5.72 1.21 12.34
CA LEU A 72 6.93 0.95 11.56
C LEU A 72 8.03 0.44 12.47
N VAL A 73 8.41 -0.84 12.30
CA VAL A 73 9.49 -1.46 13.07
C VAL A 73 10.69 -1.69 12.20
N PHE A 74 11.81 -1.07 12.57
CA PHE A 74 13.08 -1.19 11.86
C PHE A 74 14.07 -2.00 12.69
N LEU A 75 14.53 -3.12 12.15
CA LEU A 75 15.45 -4.04 12.81
C LEU A 75 16.83 -3.99 12.15
N PRO A 76 17.92 -3.95 12.93
CA PRO A 76 19.27 -3.91 12.38
C PRO A 76 19.74 -5.25 11.80
N CYS A 77 19.09 -6.38 12.13
CA CYS A 77 19.46 -7.71 11.61
C CYS A 77 19.22 -7.83 10.10
N TYR A 78 19.98 -8.68 9.41
CA TYR A 78 19.73 -8.93 7.99
C TYR A 78 18.54 -9.88 7.79
N TRP A 79 17.90 -9.81 6.63
CA TRP A 79 16.75 -10.66 6.31
C TRP A 79 17.00 -12.17 6.51
N PRO A 80 18.17 -12.74 6.10
CA PRO A 80 18.46 -14.16 6.35
C PRO A 80 18.57 -14.54 7.84
N ASP A 81 18.82 -13.56 8.72
CA ASP A 81 18.96 -13.76 10.17
C ASP A 81 17.62 -13.56 10.91
N PHE A 82 16.61 -12.99 10.26
CA PHE A 82 15.30 -12.75 10.84
C PHE A 82 14.50 -14.06 10.97
N SER A 83 13.90 -14.28 12.14
CA SER A 83 13.20 -15.51 12.48
C SER A 83 11.94 -15.23 13.28
N ARG A 84 11.09 -16.25 13.48
CA ARG A 84 9.86 -16.14 14.30
C ARG A 84 10.11 -15.75 15.76
N GLU A 85 11.33 -15.93 16.26
CA GLU A 85 11.68 -15.64 17.67
C GLU A 85 12.05 -14.17 17.91
N HIS A 86 12.14 -13.36 16.84
CA HIS A 86 12.24 -11.91 16.95
C HIS A 86 10.88 -11.30 17.30
#